data_AF-A0A961M1J1-F1
#
_entry.id   AF-A0A961M1J1-F1
#
_cell.length_a   1.000
_cell.length_b   1.000
_cell.length_c   1.000
_cell.angle_alpha   90.00
_cell.angle_beta   90.00
_cell.angle_gamma   90.00
#
_symmetry.space_group_name_H-M   'P 1'
#
loop_
_entity.id
_entity.type
_entity.pdbx_description
1 polymer ?
#
loop_
_entity_poly.entity_id
_entity_poly.type
_entity_poly.pdbx_seq_one_letter_code
_entity_poly.pdbx_strand_id
1 'polypeptide(L)' 'MQEPVLTADLIAAHGLKPDEYQRILEIIGREPTFTELGIFSAMWNEHCSYKSSKRWLRTLPTKGPQVICGP' A
#
# COMPACT_ATOMS: atom_id res chain seq x y z
N MET A 1 -24.53 -3.23 -9.97
CA MET A 1 -24.41 -2.47 -8.72
C MET A 1 -23.80 -1.13 -9.06
N GLN A 2 -24.36 -0.02 -8.57
CA GLN A 2 -23.71 1.29 -8.68
C GLN A 2 -22.60 1.36 -7.63
N GLU A 3 -21.42 1.78 -8.04
CA GLU A 3 -20.31 2.02 -7.12
C GLU A 3 -20.52 3.35 -6.37
N PRO A 4 -20.10 3.44 -5.10
CA PRO A 4 -20.17 4.70 -4.36
C PRO A 4 -19.20 5.72 -4.96
N VAL A 5 -19.58 7.00 -4.90
CA VAL A 5 -18.69 8.10 -5.26
C VAL A 5 -17.55 8.18 -4.23
N LEU A 6 -16.31 8.30 -4.70
CA LEU A 6 -15.13 8.37 -3.83
C LEU A 6 -14.98 9.77 -3.23
N THR A 7 -15.55 9.98 -2.04
CA THR A 7 -15.37 11.23 -1.28
C THR A 7 -14.08 11.19 -0.46
N ALA A 8 -13.56 12.37 -0.08
CA ALA A 8 -12.38 12.47 0.78
C ALA A 8 -12.56 11.71 2.11
N ASP A 9 -13.75 11.77 2.71
CA ASP A 9 -14.07 11.05 3.95
C ASP A 9 -14.04 9.53 3.76
N LEU A 10 -14.54 9.04 2.62
CA LEU A 10 -14.52 7.61 2.28
C LEU A 10 -13.08 7.13 2.05
N ILE A 11 -12.26 7.91 1.35
CA ILE A 11 -10.83 7.61 1.15
C ILE A 11 -10.09 7.57 2.48
N ALA A 12 -10.36 8.53 3.38
CA ALA A 12 -9.78 8.56 4.71
C ALA A 12 -10.26 7.38 5.58
N ALA A 13 -11.53 6.96 5.46
CA ALA A 13 -12.07 5.78 6.14
C ALA A 13 -11.37 4.48 5.69
N HIS A 14 -10.84 4.44 4.47
CA HIS A 14 -9.96 3.37 3.97
C HIS A 14 -8.51 3.45 4.51
N GLY A 15 -8.21 4.39 5.42
CA GLY A 15 -6.90 4.53 6.04
C GLY A 15 -5.82 5.06 5.09
N LEU A 16 -6.23 5.61 3.94
CA LEU A 16 -5.33 6.23 2.98
C LEU A 16 -5.15 7.70 3.31
N LYS A 17 -3.90 8.15 3.36
CA LYS A 17 -3.61 9.58 3.48
C LYS A 17 -3.84 10.29 2.13
N PRO A 18 -4.03 11.62 2.13
CA PRO A 18 -4.22 12.37 0.88
C PRO A 18 -3.07 12.22 -0.12
N ASP A 19 -1.83 12.14 0.36
CA ASP A 19 -0.64 11.91 -0.47
C ASP A 19 -0.58 10.48 -1.03
N GLU A 20 -0.99 9.47 -0.25
CA GLU A 20 -1.13 8.10 -0.73
C GLU A 20 -2.21 8.01 -1.83
N TYR A 21 -3.35 8.68 -1.67
CA TYR A 21 -4.38 8.73 -2.72
C TYR A 21 -3.89 9.43 -4.00
N GLN A 22 -3.17 10.55 -3.86
CA GLN A 22 -2.57 11.21 -5.01
C GLN A 22 -1.60 10.29 -5.75
N ARG A 23 -0.82 9.49 -5.01
CA ARG A 23 0.07 8.47 -5.59
C ARG A 23 -0.71 7.39 -6.34
N ILE A 24 -1.88 6.98 -5.83
CA ILE A 24 -2.77 6.02 -6.52
C ILE A 24 -3.22 6.60 -7.87
N LEU A 25 -3.63 7.87 -7.90
CA LEU A 25 -4.02 8.55 -9.14
C LEU A 25 -2.85 8.63 -10.14
N GLU A 26 -1.64 8.93 -9.68
CA GLU A 26 -0.43 8.94 -10.51
C GLU A 26 -0.12 7.56 -11.12
N ILE A 27 -0.30 6.48 -10.35
CA ILE A 27 -0.02 5.10 -10.78
C ILE A 27 -1.06 4.61 -11.80
N ILE A 28 -2.34 4.89 -11.55
CA ILE A 28 -3.44 4.37 -12.38
C ILE A 28 -3.68 5.27 -13.60
N GLY A 29 -3.44 6.59 -13.48
CA GLY A 29 -3.70 7.58 -14.53
C GLY A 29 -5.18 7.97 -14.70
N ARG A 30 -6.06 7.51 -13.79
CA ARG A 30 -7.48 7.87 -13.69
C ARG A 30 -7.96 7.71 -12.25
N GLU A 31 -9.20 8.09 -11.98
CA GLU A 31 -9.86 7.79 -10.70
C GLU A 31 -10.04 6.27 -10.54
N PRO A 32 -9.68 5.69 -9.37
CA PRO A 32 -9.90 4.28 -9.10
C PRO A 32 -11.38 3.96 -8.92
N THR A 33 -11.77 2.71 -9.16
CA THR A 33 -13.07 2.18 -8.71
C THR A 33 -13.07 1.97 -7.20
N PHE A 34 -14.25 1.81 -6.60
CA PHE A 34 -14.35 1.50 -5.17
C PHE A 34 -13.61 0.20 -4.80
N THR A 35 -13.68 -0.80 -5.67
CA THR A 35 -12.94 -2.05 -5.49
C THR A 35 -11.41 -1.84 -5.59
N GLU A 36 -10.94 -1.06 -6.57
CA GLU A 36 -9.52 -0.73 -6.69
C GLU A 36 -9.02 0.02 -5.44
N LEU A 37 -9.79 1.00 -4.95
CA LEU A 37 -9.47 1.72 -3.71
C LEU A 37 -9.32 0.76 -2.52
N GLY A 38 -10.24 -0.20 -2.38
CA GLY A 38 -10.19 -1.23 -1.35
C GLY A 38 -8.93 -2.10 -1.44
N ILE A 39 -8.50 -2.46 -2.67
CA ILE A 39 -7.26 -3.21 -2.89
C ILE A 39 -6.04 -2.39 -2.45
N PHE A 40 -5.97 -1.10 -2.83
CA PHE A 40 -4.87 -0.24 -2.38
C PHE A 40 -4.84 -0.10 -0.86
N SER A 41 -5.99 0.14 -0.24
CA SER A 41 -6.15 0.21 1.22
C SER A 41 -5.59 -1.04 1.92
N ALA A 42 -5.95 -2.24 1.43
CA ALA A 42 -5.44 -3.49 1.99
C ALA A 42 -3.93 -3.69 1.75
N MET A 43 -3.45 -3.41 0.54
CA MET A 43 -2.05 -3.68 0.18
C MET A 43 -1.06 -2.67 0.77
N TRP A 44 -1.49 -1.43 1.00
CA TRP A 44 -0.61 -0.34 1.46
C TRP A 44 -0.71 -0.09 2.97
N ASN A 45 -1.51 -0.85 3.71
CA ASN A 45 -1.49 -0.80 5.17
C ASN A 45 -0.13 -1.31 5.72
N GLU A 46 0.17 -1.01 6.99
CA GLU A 46 1.46 -1.41 7.59
C GLU A 46 1.65 -2.93 7.61
N HIS A 47 0.59 -3.69 7.85
CA HIS A 47 0.65 -5.15 7.97
C HIS A 47 1.15 -5.82 6.69
N CYS A 48 0.67 -5.38 5.53
CA CYS A 48 1.05 -5.95 4.23
C CYS A 48 2.31 -5.30 3.66
N SER A 49 2.48 -3.98 3.81
CA SER A 49 3.55 -3.24 3.14
C SER A 49 4.86 -3.16 3.91
N TYR A 50 4.82 -3.39 5.24
CA TYR A 50 5.96 -3.17 6.14
C TYR A 50 6.50 -1.73 6.04
N LYS A 51 5.65 -0.72 5.80
CA LYS A 51 6.08 0.63 5.39
C LYS A 51 7.04 1.28 6.39
N SER A 52 6.83 1.05 7.68
CA SER A 52 7.71 1.56 8.74
C SER A 52 8.95 0.70 8.97
N SER A 53 8.80 -0.62 8.88
CA SER A 53 9.81 -1.60 9.31
C SER A 53 10.78 -2.02 8.21
N LYS A 54 10.35 -2.01 6.94
CA LYS A 54 11.15 -2.45 5.77
C LYS A 54 12.50 -1.75 5.65
N ARG A 55 12.59 -0.47 6.01
CA ARG A 55 13.86 0.29 5.99
C ARG A 55 14.89 -0.33 6.94
N TRP A 56 14.46 -0.73 8.12
CA TRP A 56 15.33 -1.28 9.16
C TRP A 56 15.65 -2.75 8.89
N LEU A 57 14.68 -3.53 8.40
CA LEU A 57 14.90 -4.94 8.07
C LEU A 57 16.02 -5.12 7.01
N ARG A 58 16.18 -4.14 6.10
CA ARG A 58 17.25 -4.13 5.10
C ARG A 58 18.67 -3.98 5.68
N THR A 59 18.83 -3.56 6.93
CA THR A 59 20.16 -3.40 7.54
C THR A 59 20.67 -4.69 8.16
N LEU A 60 19.84 -5.73 8.25
CA LEU A 60 20.22 -7.02 8.84
C LEU A 60 21.07 -7.82 7.84
N PRO A 61 22.09 -8.57 8.31
CA PRO A 61 22.90 -9.42 7.44
C PRO A 61 22.06 -10.58 6.88
N THR A 62 22.04 -10.72 5.55
CA THR A 62 21.24 -11.75 4.85
C THR A 62 22.09 -12.75 4.06
N LYS A 63 23.42 -12.64 4.11
CA LYS A 63 24.36 -13.47 3.34
C LYS A 63 25.29 -14.25 4.27
N GLY A 64 25.61 -15.47 3.88
CA GLY A 64 26.56 -16.34 4.60
C GLY A 64 26.72 -17.69 3.89
N PRO A 65 27.80 -18.44 4.17
CA PRO A 65 28.12 -19.70 3.47
C PRO A 65 27.06 -20.80 3.65
N GLN A 66 26.19 -20.68 4.65
CA GLN A 66 25.13 -21.64 4.98
C GLN A 66 23.72 -21.16 4.57
N VAL A 67 23.59 -19.97 3.95
CA VAL A 67 22.29 -19.44 3.55
C VAL A 67 21.85 -20.08 2.24
N ILE A 68 20.73 -20.80 2.26
CA ILE A 68 20.14 -21.46 1.08
C ILE A 68 19.19 -20.51 0.34
N CYS A 69 18.35 -19.76 1.07
CA CYS A 69 17.47 -18.74 0.53
C CYS A 69 17.32 -17.60 1.54
N GLY A 70 17.57 -16.37 1.09
CA GLY A 70 17.38 -15.16 1.91
C GLY A 70 15.94 -14.62 1.79
N PRO A 71 15.62 -13.59 2.58
CA PRO A 71 14.40 -12.80 2.41
C PRO A 71 14.41 -11.96 1.12
#